data_AF-A0A7X1HFK9-F1
#
_entry.id   AF-A0A7X1HFK9-F1
#
_cell.length_a   1.000
_cell.length_b   1.000
_cell.length_c   1.000
_cell.angle_alpha   90.00
_cell.angle_beta   90.00
_cell.angle_gamma   90.00
#
_symmetry.space_group_name_H-M   'P 1'
#
loop_
_entity.id
_entity.type
_entity.pdbx_description
1 polymer ?
#
loop_
_entity_poly.entity_id
_entity_poly.type
_entity_poly.pdbx_seq_one_letter_code
_entity_poly.pdbx_strand_id
1 'polypeptide(L)'
;MNPIEANRIARQAAKHLRDAVDIFGNPSHELRQGLGSLLLLASKHEHYQPDTGPTHDLLAAVYEGLGGAISSLRDDVSIADLEAGMFAAARLARDIDAGDLDGDRQADDRCKVRILTLQLRAAEYRGEIETRRMRAQWSAKEKPAATQPAFYG
;
A
#
# COMPACT_ATOMS: atom_id res chain seq x y z
N MET A 1 -18.97 10.57 9.20
CA MET A 1 -18.51 9.26 9.73
C MET A 1 -18.63 9.30 11.25
N ASN A 2 -19.14 8.24 11.89
CA ASN A 2 -19.20 8.25 13.35
C ASN A 2 -17.78 8.02 13.95
N PRO A 3 -17.48 8.51 15.17
CA PRO A 3 -16.14 8.39 15.76
C PRO A 3 -15.66 6.93 15.97
N ILE A 4 -16.57 6.01 16.29
CA ILE A 4 -16.24 4.60 16.52
C ILE A 4 -15.70 3.95 15.24
N GLU A 5 -16.37 4.21 14.13
CA GLU A 5 -16.01 3.71 12.81
C GLU A 5 -14.69 4.33 12.33
N ALA A 6 -14.51 5.63 12.51
CA ALA A 6 -13.27 6.31 12.17
C ALA A 6 -12.08 5.75 12.97
N ASN A 7 -12.24 5.53 14.27
CA ASN A 7 -11.21 4.92 15.11
C ASN A 7 -10.91 3.47 14.70
N ARG A 8 -11.92 2.71 14.29
CA ARG A 8 -11.73 1.36 13.74
C ARG A 8 -10.92 1.40 12.45
N ILE A 9 -11.24 2.32 11.54
CA ILE A 9 -10.51 2.50 10.27
C ILE A 9 -9.08 2.96 10.54
N ALA A 10 -8.84 3.88 11.49
CA ALA A 10 -7.51 4.34 11.86
C ALA A 10 -6.63 3.20 12.39
N ARG A 11 -7.16 2.36 13.28
CA ARG A 11 -6.44 1.17 13.79
C ARG A 11 -6.16 0.16 12.67
N GLN A 12 -7.12 -0.05 11.78
CA GLN A 12 -6.94 -0.95 10.64
C GLN A 12 -5.88 -0.42 9.67
N ALA A 13 -5.89 0.88 9.39
CA ALA A 13 -4.87 1.54 8.59
C ALA A 13 -3.48 1.41 9.21
N ALA A 14 -3.35 1.67 10.51
CA ALA A 14 -2.10 1.53 11.25
C ALA A 14 -1.57 0.09 11.19
N LYS A 15 -2.44 -0.91 11.39
CA LYS A 15 -2.06 -2.33 11.27
C LYS A 15 -1.49 -2.65 9.88
N HIS A 16 -2.18 -2.29 8.81
CA HIS A 16 -1.71 -2.52 7.44
C HIS A 16 -0.37 -1.84 7.15
N LEU A 17 -0.19 -0.60 7.62
CA LEU A 17 1.08 0.12 7.43
C LEU A 17 2.25 -0.54 8.18
N ARG A 18 2.01 -1.14 9.35
CA ARG A 18 3.01 -1.92 10.09
C ARG A 18 3.30 -3.27 9.42
N ASP A 19 2.25 -3.96 8.97
CA ASP A 19 2.38 -5.25 8.28
C ASP A 19 3.14 -5.11 6.95
N ALA A 20 3.16 -3.91 6.35
CA ALA A 20 3.98 -3.63 5.17
C ALA A 20 5.50 -3.74 5.41
N VAL A 21 5.95 -3.75 6.66
CA VAL A 21 7.36 -3.95 7.03
C VAL A 21 7.74 -5.45 7.00
N ASP A 22 6.76 -6.35 6.99
CA ASP A 22 7.02 -7.79 6.96
C ASP A 22 7.63 -8.24 5.62
N ILE A 23 8.87 -8.73 5.68
CA ILE A 23 9.63 -9.23 4.54
C ILE A 23 9.04 -10.51 3.93
N PHE A 24 8.18 -11.22 4.67
CA PHE A 24 7.49 -12.42 4.18
C PHE A 24 6.09 -12.09 3.62
N GLY A 25 5.62 -10.85 3.80
CA GLY A 25 4.32 -10.38 3.36
C GLY A 25 4.30 -9.86 1.92
N ASN A 26 3.25 -9.10 1.59
CA ASN A 26 3.17 -8.32 0.36
C ASN A 26 3.15 -6.82 0.73
N PRO A 27 4.32 -6.17 0.85
CA PRO A 27 4.44 -4.78 1.26
C PRO A 27 3.62 -3.82 0.41
N SER A 28 3.58 -4.05 -0.91
CA SER A 28 2.79 -3.21 -1.82
C SER A 28 1.28 -3.29 -1.54
N HIS A 29 0.77 -4.49 -1.27
CA HIS A 29 -0.63 -4.69 -0.91
C HIS A 29 -0.97 -4.03 0.43
N GLU A 30 -0.15 -4.28 1.45
CA GLU A 30 -0.37 -3.77 2.80
C GLU A 30 -0.32 -2.23 2.84
N LEU A 31 0.67 -1.60 2.20
CA LEU A 31 0.71 -0.15 2.04
C LEU A 31 -0.53 0.36 1.32
N ARG A 32 -0.97 -0.30 0.25
CA ARG A 32 -2.15 0.11 -0.51
C ARG A 32 -3.42 0.08 0.35
N GLN A 33 -3.60 -0.93 1.19
CA GLN A 33 -4.75 -1.00 2.12
C GLN A 33 -4.68 0.08 3.20
N GLY A 34 -3.50 0.29 3.77
CA GLY A 34 -3.26 1.32 4.80
C GLY A 34 -3.51 2.73 4.27
N LEU A 35 -2.90 3.07 3.13
CA LEU A 35 -3.07 4.36 2.46
C LEU A 35 -4.51 4.59 1.97
N GLY A 36 -5.17 3.54 1.48
CA GLY A 36 -6.59 3.61 1.10
C GLY A 36 -7.50 3.98 2.28
N SER A 37 -7.24 3.37 3.44
CA SER A 37 -7.98 3.66 4.67
C SER A 37 -7.67 5.07 5.20
N LEU A 38 -6.41 5.53 5.10
CA LEU A 38 -6.02 6.90 5.42
C LEU A 38 -6.72 7.93 4.51
N LEU A 39 -6.82 7.66 3.20
CA LEU A 39 -7.57 8.51 2.27
C LEU A 39 -9.06 8.58 2.61
N LEU A 40 -9.65 7.47 3.05
CA LEU A 40 -11.03 7.43 3.51
C LEU A 40 -11.25 8.29 4.76
N LEU A 41 -10.29 8.29 5.69
CA LEU A 41 -10.30 9.17 6.86
C LEU A 41 -10.08 10.64 6.51
N ALA A 42 -9.20 10.93 5.55
CA ALA A 42 -8.93 12.27 5.03
C ALA A 42 -10.05 12.82 4.11
N SER A 43 -11.16 12.11 3.99
CA SER A 43 -12.37 12.57 3.30
C SER A 43 -13.18 13.48 4.23
N LYS A 44 -13.89 14.46 3.67
CA LYS A 44 -14.71 15.37 4.48
C LYS A 44 -15.86 14.59 5.11
N HIS A 45 -15.88 14.55 6.45
CA HIS A 45 -16.93 13.91 7.22
C HIS A 45 -17.56 14.93 8.15
N GLU A 46 -18.83 15.25 7.92
CA GLU A 46 -19.59 16.06 8.86
C GLU A 46 -19.57 15.38 10.25
N HIS A 47 -19.23 16.17 11.28
CA HIS A 47 -19.20 15.77 12.70
C HIS A 47 -18.10 14.78 13.13
N TYR A 48 -17.03 14.61 12.35
CA TYR A 48 -15.88 13.84 12.82
C TYR A 48 -15.11 14.59 13.91
N GLN A 49 -15.05 14.01 15.12
CA GLN A 49 -14.10 14.39 16.16
C GLN A 49 -13.11 13.22 16.32
N PRO A 50 -11.82 13.42 15.97
CA PRO A 50 -10.81 12.38 16.10
C PRO A 50 -10.58 12.02 17.57
N ASP A 51 -10.42 10.73 17.85
CA ASP A 51 -9.74 10.33 19.09
C ASP A 51 -8.22 10.38 18.84
N THR A 52 -7.53 11.20 19.62
CA THR A 52 -6.09 11.47 19.48
C THR A 52 -5.21 10.22 19.59
N GLY A 53 -5.66 9.18 20.31
CA GLY A 53 -4.89 7.95 20.48
C GLY A 53 -4.68 7.19 19.15
N PRO A 54 -5.76 6.74 18.49
CA PRO A 54 -5.68 6.07 17.19
C PRO A 54 -5.01 6.86 16.06
N THR A 55 -5.16 8.18 16.04
CA THR A 55 -4.54 9.06 15.02
C THR A 55 -3.04 9.24 15.23
N HIS A 56 -2.57 9.32 16.49
CA HIS A 56 -1.15 9.28 16.79
C HIS A 56 -0.51 7.93 16.43
N ASP A 57 -1.18 6.82 16.73
CA ASP A 57 -0.72 5.49 16.32
C ASP A 57 -0.65 5.36 14.80
N LEU A 58 -1.64 5.93 14.09
CA LEU A 58 -1.63 6.01 12.64
C LEU A 58 -0.42 6.79 12.11
N LEU A 59 -0.08 7.94 12.70
CA LEU A 59 1.10 8.70 12.30
C LEU A 59 2.40 7.92 12.50
N ALA A 60 2.55 7.23 13.63
CA ALA A 60 3.71 6.37 13.88
C ALA A 60 3.80 5.25 12.85
N ALA A 61 2.68 4.59 12.56
CA ALA A 61 2.60 3.52 11.57
C ALA A 61 2.94 3.99 10.15
N VAL A 62 2.60 5.23 9.77
CA VAL A 62 3.01 5.80 8.46
C VAL A 62 4.54 5.86 8.34
N TYR A 63 5.25 6.29 9.38
CA TYR A 63 6.72 6.34 9.35
C TYR A 63 7.35 4.95 9.36
N GLU A 64 6.82 4.02 10.15
CA GLU A 64 7.26 2.61 10.12
C GLU A 64 7.06 2.00 8.72
N GLY A 65 5.88 2.22 8.13
CA GLY A 65 5.55 1.77 6.78
C GLY A 65 6.46 2.37 5.70
N LEU A 66 6.91 3.62 5.85
CA LEU A 66 7.88 4.23 4.91
C LEU A 66 9.23 3.50 4.95
N GLY A 67 9.73 3.19 6.16
CA GLY A 67 10.97 2.42 6.32
C GLY A 67 10.88 1.05 5.64
N GLY A 68 9.76 0.34 5.86
CA GLY A 68 9.46 -0.94 5.20
C GLY A 68 9.34 -0.81 3.67
N ALA A 69 8.62 0.21 3.20
CA ALA A 69 8.44 0.49 1.78
C ALA A 69 9.76 0.70 1.05
N ILE A 70 10.66 1.52 1.60
CA ILE A 70 11.98 1.76 1.00
C ILE A 70 12.81 0.48 0.99
N SER A 71 12.74 -0.34 2.05
CA SER A 71 13.49 -1.60 2.09
C SER A 71 13.00 -2.60 1.04
N SER A 72 11.69 -2.71 0.86
CA SER A 72 11.08 -3.82 0.11
C SER A 72 10.64 -3.47 -1.30
N LEU A 73 10.44 -2.18 -1.62
CA LEU A 73 9.84 -1.75 -2.90
C LEU A 73 10.72 -0.80 -3.72
N ARG A 74 11.94 -0.47 -3.27
CA ARG A 74 12.84 0.45 -3.99
C ARG A 74 13.19 0.03 -5.41
N ASP A 75 13.11 -1.27 -5.71
CA ASP A 75 13.38 -1.82 -7.04
C ASP A 75 12.16 -1.71 -7.97
N ASP A 76 10.97 -1.50 -7.40
CA ASP A 76 9.69 -1.40 -8.11
C ASP A 76 9.14 0.03 -8.21
N VAL A 77 9.37 0.84 -7.18
CA VAL A 77 8.86 2.21 -7.06
C VAL A 77 10.03 3.10 -6.66
N SER A 78 10.15 4.27 -7.30
CA SER A 78 11.26 5.17 -7.01
C SER A 78 11.19 5.64 -5.55
N ILE A 79 12.36 5.75 -4.90
CA ILE A 79 12.44 6.23 -3.51
C ILE A 79 11.81 7.62 -3.39
N ALA A 80 12.02 8.49 -4.37
CA ALA A 80 11.42 9.83 -4.38
C ALA A 80 9.88 9.79 -4.40
N ASP A 81 9.28 8.87 -5.15
CA ASP A 81 7.82 8.68 -5.18
C ASP A 81 7.30 8.11 -3.86
N LEU A 82 8.02 7.13 -3.28
CA LEU A 82 7.70 6.56 -1.97
C LEU A 82 7.73 7.64 -0.89
N GLU A 83 8.80 8.44 -0.83
CA GLU A 83 8.94 9.55 0.12
C GLU A 83 7.85 10.61 -0.09
N ALA A 84 7.60 11.03 -1.33
CA ALA A 84 6.60 12.04 -1.65
C ALA A 84 5.19 11.63 -1.19
N GLY A 85 4.79 10.39 -1.49
CA GLY A 85 3.49 9.85 -1.10
C GLY A 85 3.38 9.60 0.41
N MET A 86 4.40 9.02 1.04
CA MET A 86 4.36 8.72 2.48
C MET A 86 4.47 9.96 3.35
N PHE A 87 5.24 10.98 2.97
CA PHE A 87 5.24 12.26 3.69
C PHE A 87 3.93 13.02 3.52
N ALA A 88 3.26 12.89 2.37
CA ALA A 88 1.90 13.39 2.21
C ALA A 88 0.92 12.63 3.12
N ALA A 89 1.05 11.31 3.23
CA ALA A 89 0.26 10.51 4.17
C ALA A 89 0.49 10.93 5.64
N ALA A 90 1.75 11.20 6.03
CA ALA A 90 2.07 11.66 7.39
C ALA A 90 1.50 13.05 7.69
N ARG A 91 1.49 13.95 6.70
CA ARG A 91 0.79 15.24 6.81
C ARG A 91 -0.71 15.04 7.00
N LEU A 92 -1.34 14.22 6.15
CA LEU A 92 -2.77 13.91 6.29
C LEU A 92 -3.12 13.25 7.63
N ALA A 93 -2.28 12.37 8.17
CA ALA A 93 -2.51 11.78 9.49
C ALA A 93 -2.57 12.85 10.60
N ARG A 94 -1.71 13.88 10.54
CA ARG A 94 -1.76 15.03 11.45
C ARG A 94 -2.98 15.92 11.21
N ASP A 95 -3.36 16.10 9.95
CA ASP A 95 -4.53 16.89 9.58
C ASP A 95 -5.82 16.22 10.04
N ILE A 96 -5.89 14.88 9.97
CA ILE A 96 -6.97 14.06 10.53
C ILE A 96 -7.03 14.29 12.04
N ASP A 97 -5.90 14.21 12.74
CA ASP A 97 -5.83 14.45 14.20
C ASP A 97 -6.29 15.87 14.61
N ALA A 98 -5.92 16.87 13.82
CA ALA A 98 -6.33 18.26 14.04
C ALA A 98 -7.77 18.57 13.58
N GLY A 99 -8.41 17.67 12.83
CA GLY A 99 -9.69 17.92 12.18
C GLY A 99 -9.62 18.95 11.04
N ASP A 100 -8.44 19.24 10.50
CA ASP A 100 -8.18 20.26 9.48
C ASP A 100 -7.98 19.65 8.08
N LEU A 101 -9.09 19.19 7.49
CA LEU A 101 -9.10 18.45 6.22
C LEU A 101 -9.47 19.30 4.99
N ASP A 102 -9.65 20.62 5.18
CA ASP A 102 -10.04 21.55 4.12
C ASP A 102 -8.84 22.42 3.70
N GLY A 103 -8.63 22.55 2.39
CA GLY A 103 -7.56 23.38 1.83
C GLY A 103 -6.84 22.77 0.63
N ASP A 104 -6.14 23.62 -0.12
CA ASP A 104 -5.42 23.23 -1.33
C ASP A 104 -4.26 22.28 -1.03
N ARG A 105 -3.56 22.47 0.09
CA ARG A 105 -2.49 21.56 0.54
C ARG A 105 -3.03 20.16 0.81
N GLN A 106 -4.15 20.04 1.52
CA GLN A 106 -4.78 18.75 1.83
C GLN A 106 -5.28 18.07 0.55
N ALA A 107 -5.76 18.83 -0.44
CA ALA A 107 -6.11 18.31 -1.75
C ALA A 107 -4.88 17.76 -2.50
N ASP A 108 -3.77 18.48 -2.50
CA ASP A 108 -2.50 18.04 -3.08
C ASP A 108 -1.93 16.80 -2.36
N ASP A 109 -1.93 16.80 -1.02
CA ASP A 109 -1.47 15.65 -0.23
C ASP A 109 -2.32 14.40 -0.52
N ARG A 110 -3.65 14.53 -0.63
CA ARG A 110 -4.53 13.42 -1.06
C ARG A 110 -4.20 12.95 -2.46
N CYS A 111 -3.85 13.86 -3.38
CA CYS A 111 -3.45 13.51 -4.74
C CYS A 111 -2.15 12.69 -4.74
N LYS A 112 -1.13 13.13 -3.99
CA LYS A 112 0.16 12.42 -3.85
C LYS A 112 -0.02 11.02 -3.26
N VAL A 113 -0.85 10.87 -2.24
CA VAL A 113 -1.15 9.54 -1.66
C VAL A 113 -1.89 8.65 -2.65
N ARG A 114 -2.83 9.19 -3.44
CA ARG A 114 -3.52 8.43 -4.50
C ARG A 114 -2.54 7.98 -5.59
N ILE A 115 -1.63 8.85 -6.03
CA ILE A 115 -0.60 8.50 -7.02
C ILE A 115 0.25 7.34 -6.50
N LEU A 116 0.72 7.41 -5.26
CA LEU A 116 1.48 6.33 -4.64
C LEU A 116 0.67 5.03 -4.60
N THR A 117 -0.60 5.09 -4.20
CA THR A 117 -1.51 3.93 -4.19
C THR A 117 -1.62 3.25 -5.57
N LEU A 118 -1.64 4.05 -6.65
CA LEU A 118 -1.65 3.54 -8.03
C LEU A 118 -0.30 2.93 -8.44
N GLN A 119 0.82 3.55 -8.05
CA GLN A 119 2.16 3.02 -8.32
C GLN A 119 2.38 1.68 -7.61
N LEU A 120 1.94 1.55 -6.35
CA LEU A 120 1.98 0.30 -5.59
C LEU A 120 1.16 -0.80 -6.28
N ARG A 121 -0.03 -0.47 -6.78
CA ARG A 121 -0.84 -1.41 -7.56
C ARG A 121 -0.15 -1.85 -8.86
N ALA A 122 0.56 -0.95 -9.53
CA ALA A 122 1.33 -1.28 -10.71
C ALA A 122 2.52 -2.22 -10.38
N ALA A 123 3.17 -2.02 -9.23
CA ALA A 123 4.20 -2.92 -8.71
C ALA A 123 3.65 -4.33 -8.44
N GLU A 124 2.49 -4.43 -7.75
CA GLU A 124 1.79 -5.71 -7.53
C GLU A 124 1.56 -6.46 -8.86
N TYR A 125 1.04 -5.76 -9.87
CA TYR A 125 0.78 -6.38 -11.18
C TYR A 125 2.04 -6.86 -11.91
N ARG A 126 3.17 -6.15 -11.79
CA ARG A 126 4.44 -6.59 -12.39
C ARG A 126 4.92 -7.89 -11.75
N GLY A 127 4.89 -7.99 -10.42
CA GLY A 127 5.23 -9.21 -9.69
C GLY A 127 4.33 -10.40 -10.06
N GLU A 128 3.01 -10.16 -10.25
CA GLU A 128 2.10 -11.19 -10.73
C GLU A 128 2.45 -11.69 -12.14
N ILE A 129 2.79 -10.78 -13.06
CA ILE A 129 3.17 -11.13 -14.43
C ILE A 129 4.45 -11.97 -14.44
N GLU A 130 5.45 -11.59 -13.66
CA GLU A 130 6.71 -12.34 -13.54
C GLU A 130 6.50 -13.72 -12.93
N THR A 131 5.69 -13.82 -11.88
CA THR A 131 5.32 -15.10 -11.27
C THR A 131 4.63 -16.02 -12.29
N ARG A 132 3.71 -15.48 -13.09
CA ARG A 132 3.04 -16.25 -14.17
C ARG A 132 4.04 -16.69 -15.24
N ARG A 133 4.99 -15.84 -15.62
CA ARG A 133 6.07 -16.18 -16.58
C ARG A 133 6.94 -17.32 -16.05
N MET A 134 7.36 -17.26 -14.79
CA MET A 134 8.18 -18.31 -14.17
C MET A 134 7.43 -19.64 -14.11
N ARG A 135 6.15 -19.65 -13.70
CA ARG A 135 5.33 -20.87 -13.70
C ARG A 135 5.21 -21.47 -15.10
N ALA A 136 4.93 -20.65 -16.12
CA ALA A 136 4.86 -21.12 -17.50
C ALA A 136 6.20 -21.74 -17.97
N GLN A 137 7.33 -21.16 -17.57
CA GLN A 137 8.66 -21.68 -17.89
C GLN A 137 8.95 -23.00 -17.18
N TRP A 138 8.56 -23.16 -15.91
CA TRP A 138 8.68 -24.43 -15.18
C TRP A 138 7.81 -25.51 -15.78
N SER A 139 6.54 -25.23 -16.06
CA SER A 139 5.64 -26.19 -16.73
C SER A 139 6.10 -26.56 -18.14
N ALA A 140 6.81 -25.66 -18.84
CA ALA A 140 7.42 -25.97 -20.14
C ALA A 140 8.64 -26.90 -20.02
N LYS A 141 9.43 -26.78 -18.94
CA LYS A 141 10.56 -27.68 -18.64
C LYS A 141 10.12 -29.08 -18.20
N GLU A 142 8.94 -29.20 -17.59
CA GLU A 142 8.37 -30.47 -17.12
C GLU A 142 7.64 -31.27 -18.20
N LYS A 143 7.42 -30.72 -19.41
CA LYS A 143 6.89 -31.52 -20.52
C LYS A 143 7.95 -32.53 -20.97
N PRO A 144 7.74 -33.85 -20.81
CA PRO A 144 8.64 -34.83 -21.39
C PRO A 144 8.68 -34.61 -22.90
N ALA A 145 9.88 -34.67 -23.48
CA ALA A 145 10.04 -34.68 -24.93
C ALA A 145 9.08 -35.73 -25.49
N ALA A 146 8.17 -35.31 -26.38
CA ALA A 146 7.23 -36.21 -27.01
C ALA A 146 8.03 -37.37 -27.62
N THR A 147 7.88 -38.56 -27.04
CA THR A 147 8.52 -39.78 -27.55
C THR A 147 8.02 -39.96 -28.97
N GLN A 148 8.89 -39.75 -29.95
CA GLN A 148 8.56 -40.05 -31.35
C GLN A 148 8.19 -41.54 -31.40
N PRO A 149 7.06 -41.91 -32.02
CA PRO A 149 6.72 -43.32 -32.15
C PRO A 149 7.81 -43.99 -33.01
N ALA A 150 8.57 -44.90 -32.40
CA ALA A 150 9.49 -45.74 -33.11
C ALA A 150 8.68 -46.67 -34.03
N PHE A 151 8.61 -46.33 -35.32
CA PHE A 151 8.15 -47.26 -36.34
C PHE A 151 9.20 -48.35 -36.49
N TYR A 152 8.92 -49.52 -35.91
CA TYR A 152 9.62 -50.74 -36.29
C TYR A 152 8.95 -51.26 -37.57
N GLY A 153 9.73 -51.30 -38.65
CA GLY A 153 9.36 -51.90 -39.93
C GLY A 153 9.57 -53.41 -39.96
#